data_AF-A0A852UU93-F1
#
_entry.id   AF-A0A852UU93-F1
#
_cell.length_a   1.000
_cell.length_b   1.000
_cell.length_c   1.000
_cell.angle_alpha   90.00
_cell.angle_beta   90.00
_cell.angle_gamma   90.00
#
_symmetry.space_group_name_H-M   'P 1'
#
loop_
_entity.id
_entity.type
_entity.pdbx_description
1 polymer ?
#
loop_
_entity_poly.entity_id
_entity_poly.type
_entity_poly.pdbx_seq_one_letter_code
_entity_poly.pdbx_strand_id
1 'polypeptide(L)'
;MYERDVLAGDWRRPGRGTIPQVPAEIDLVVEDADGGFCGAVVACDKEAVTLEDRFGRRRVFPLEPAAFLLEGRVVTLVRPAAAPRAPRRSASGSVAVEGLRARVARESRIYVEGVHDAALVEKVWGHDLRVEGVVVEYLEGVDHLPEIVEEFGPGPERRLGVLVDHLVAGSKESRIADRVASPYVLVVGHPFVDVWQAVKPSVLGIGAWPRVPRGVPWKEGVIAALGWDLAPADAWRRILGSVTTYADLEPELLGPVERLIDFVTVPQEDG
;
A
#
# COMPACT_ATOMS: atom_id res chain seq x y z
N MET A 1 11.36 28.86 -78.18
CA MET A 1 12.39 28.59 -77.16
C MET A 1 11.74 28.99 -75.84
N TYR A 2 11.18 28.00 -75.13
CA TYR A 2 10.22 28.21 -74.05
C TYR A 2 10.95 28.45 -72.73
N GLU A 3 10.54 29.51 -72.02
CA GLU A 3 10.86 29.77 -70.62
C GLU A 3 10.37 28.60 -69.75
N ARG A 4 11.29 27.98 -69.00
CA ARG A 4 10.93 27.02 -67.96
C ARG A 4 10.67 27.78 -66.66
N ASP A 5 9.40 27.74 -66.30
CA ASP A 5 8.78 28.00 -65.01
C ASP A 5 9.69 27.63 -63.81
N VAL A 6 9.92 28.61 -62.94
CA VAL A 6 10.79 28.55 -61.74
C VAL A 6 10.01 28.21 -60.46
N LEU A 7 8.77 27.73 -60.56
CA LEU A 7 7.92 27.44 -59.38
C LEU A 7 7.65 25.95 -59.09
N ALA A 8 8.30 25.02 -59.78
CA ALA A 8 8.15 23.58 -59.51
C ALA A 8 9.14 23.06 -58.45
N GLY A 9 9.00 23.52 -57.20
CA GLY A 9 9.75 22.99 -56.06
C GLY A 9 8.83 22.85 -54.85
N ASP A 10 8.62 21.63 -54.35
CA ASP A 10 7.86 21.38 -53.14
C ASP A 10 8.70 21.75 -51.91
N TRP A 11 8.74 23.05 -51.58
CA TRP A 11 9.52 23.61 -50.46
C TRP A 11 9.06 23.08 -49.08
N ARG A 12 7.99 22.27 -49.03
CA ARG A 12 7.38 21.74 -47.79
C ARG A 12 7.99 20.43 -47.32
N ARG A 13 8.90 19.81 -48.07
CA ARG A 13 9.59 18.58 -47.64
C ARG A 13 11.02 18.87 -47.20
N PRO A 14 11.34 18.73 -45.90
CA PRO A 14 12.73 18.73 -45.45
C PRO A 14 13.49 17.60 -46.14
N GLY A 15 14.63 17.91 -46.75
CA GLY A 15 15.52 16.90 -47.32
C GLY A 15 16.05 15.96 -46.24
N ARG A 16 15.82 14.65 -46.40
CA ARG A 16 16.55 13.53 -45.77
C ARG A 16 16.90 13.66 -44.26
N GLY A 17 16.03 14.30 -43.47
CA GLY A 17 16.08 14.27 -42.01
C GLY A 17 14.96 13.38 -41.46
N THR A 18 15.23 12.60 -40.42
CA THR A 18 14.18 11.93 -39.64
C THR A 18 13.28 13.00 -39.01
N ILE A 19 11.99 12.95 -39.31
CA ILE A 19 11.00 13.88 -38.75
C ILE A 19 10.93 13.63 -37.22
N PRO A 20 11.08 14.68 -36.40
CA PRO A 20 11.03 14.53 -34.94
C PRO A 20 9.67 13.99 -34.50
N GLN A 21 9.71 12.98 -33.64
CA GLN A 21 8.53 12.46 -32.94
C GLN A 21 8.33 13.23 -31.63
N VAL A 22 7.13 13.75 -31.41
CA VAL A 22 6.79 14.52 -30.22
C VAL A 22 5.59 13.86 -29.52
N PRO A 23 5.69 13.56 -28.22
CA PRO A 23 4.54 13.08 -27.45
C PRO A 23 3.39 14.09 -27.47
N ALA A 24 2.18 13.63 -27.78
CA ALA A 24 0.95 14.44 -27.72
C ALA A 24 0.50 14.65 -26.26
N GLU A 25 1.30 15.40 -25.50
CA GLU A 25 0.99 15.79 -24.12
C GLU A 25 -0.15 16.80 -24.08
N ILE A 26 -0.97 16.75 -23.02
CA ILE A 26 -2.04 17.73 -22.81
C ILE A 26 -1.43 19.14 -22.77
N ASP A 27 -2.15 20.11 -23.33
CA ASP A 27 -1.75 21.52 -23.49
C ASP A 27 -0.64 21.78 -24.52
N LEU A 28 -0.08 20.75 -25.18
CA LEU A 28 0.81 20.93 -26.31
C LEU A 28 0.05 21.60 -27.47
N VAL A 29 0.53 22.75 -27.94
CA VAL A 29 -0.09 23.47 -29.07
C VAL A 29 0.57 23.07 -30.36
N VAL A 30 -0.22 22.55 -31.30
CA VAL A 30 0.23 22.16 -32.64
C VAL A 30 -0.70 22.68 -33.72
N GLU A 31 -0.17 22.78 -34.92
CA GLU A 31 -0.93 23.08 -36.13
C GLU A 31 -1.02 21.83 -36.99
N ASP A 32 -2.14 21.66 -37.66
CA ASP A 32 -2.32 20.66 -38.71
C ASP A 32 -1.47 21.06 -39.94
N ALA A 33 -0.74 20.11 -40.53
CA ALA A 33 0.17 20.37 -41.66
C ALA A 33 -0.58 20.83 -42.93
N ASP A 34 -1.86 20.50 -43.06
CA ASP A 34 -2.74 21.01 -44.12
C ASP A 34 -3.18 22.47 -43.88
N GLY A 35 -2.79 23.08 -42.75
CA GLY A 35 -2.99 24.49 -42.40
C GLY A 35 -4.41 24.83 -41.97
N GLY A 36 -5.26 23.81 -41.72
CA GLY A 36 -6.68 23.98 -41.47
C GLY A 36 -7.05 24.16 -39.99
N PHE A 37 -6.12 23.98 -39.06
CA PHE A 37 -6.41 24.00 -37.62
C PHE A 37 -5.16 24.21 -36.76
N CYS A 38 -5.28 25.00 -35.70
CA CYS A 38 -4.25 25.20 -34.67
C CYS A 38 -4.93 25.13 -33.30
N GLY A 39 -4.40 24.30 -32.40
CA GLY A 39 -5.03 24.08 -31.10
C GLY A 39 -4.15 23.30 -30.12
N ALA A 40 -4.56 23.33 -28.85
CA ALA A 40 -3.92 22.58 -27.78
C ALA A 40 -4.45 21.14 -27.73
N VAL A 41 -3.58 20.18 -27.46
CA VAL A 41 -3.98 18.79 -27.22
C VAL A 41 -4.81 18.71 -25.95
N VAL A 42 -6.05 18.21 -26.07
CA VAL A 42 -6.97 18.00 -24.94
C VAL A 42 -7.27 16.52 -24.68
N ALA A 43 -6.94 15.65 -25.64
CA ALA A 43 -6.99 14.20 -25.49
C ALA A 43 -6.09 13.53 -26.53
N CYS A 44 -5.54 12.36 -26.20
CA CYS A 44 -4.86 11.48 -27.14
C CYS A 44 -5.26 10.04 -26.86
N ASP A 45 -5.83 9.37 -27.85
CA ASP A 45 -6.15 7.94 -27.78
C ASP A 45 -5.06 7.11 -28.52
N LYS A 46 -5.40 5.89 -28.94
CA LYS A 46 -4.44 4.99 -29.60
C LYS A 46 -4.13 5.41 -31.04
N GLU A 47 -5.07 6.04 -31.72
CA GLU A 47 -5.02 6.29 -33.17
C GLU A 47 -5.13 7.78 -33.52
N ALA A 48 -5.64 8.60 -32.59
CA ALA A 48 -5.91 10.00 -32.84
C ALA A 48 -5.60 10.92 -31.64
N VAL A 49 -5.41 12.19 -31.96
CA VAL A 49 -5.28 13.31 -31.03
C VAL A 49 -6.44 14.28 -31.22
N THR A 50 -6.99 14.79 -30.12
CA THR A 50 -8.01 15.84 -30.14
C THR A 50 -7.37 17.17 -29.81
N LEU A 51 -7.52 18.13 -30.71
CA LEU A 51 -7.05 19.51 -30.55
C LEU A 51 -8.22 20.44 -30.27
N GLU A 52 -8.02 21.40 -29.37
CA GLU A 52 -8.96 22.48 -29.05
C GLU A 52 -8.36 23.84 -29.44
N ASP A 53 -9.09 24.63 -30.25
CA ASP A 53 -8.66 25.98 -30.61
C ASP A 53 -8.99 27.02 -29.52
N ARG A 54 -8.49 28.25 -29.68
CA ARG A 54 -8.72 29.35 -28.73
C ARG A 54 -10.20 29.77 -28.56
N PHE A 55 -11.09 29.30 -29.44
CA PHE A 55 -12.52 29.55 -29.38
C PHE A 55 -13.30 28.33 -28.84
N GLY A 56 -12.60 27.31 -28.35
CA GLY A 56 -13.17 26.10 -27.77
C GLY A 56 -13.66 25.08 -28.81
N ARG A 57 -13.34 25.24 -30.10
CA ARG A 57 -13.70 24.25 -31.12
C ARG A 57 -12.75 23.06 -31.01
N ARG A 58 -13.30 21.84 -31.07
CA ARG A 58 -12.53 20.61 -30.99
C ARG A 58 -12.52 19.87 -32.31
N ARG A 59 -11.37 19.35 -32.72
CA ARG A 59 -11.20 18.48 -33.89
C ARG A 59 -10.27 17.32 -33.57
N VAL A 60 -10.58 16.17 -34.17
CA VAL A 60 -9.83 14.92 -34.02
C VAL A 60 -8.96 14.74 -35.26
N PHE A 61 -7.68 14.42 -35.06
CA PHE A 61 -6.69 14.21 -36.11
C PHE A 61 -6.01 12.86 -35.89
N PRO A 62 -5.80 12.05 -36.94
CA PRO A 62 -5.06 10.80 -36.81
C PRO A 62 -3.58 11.08 -36.49
N LEU A 63 -2.94 10.16 -35.77
CA LEU A 63 -1.49 10.21 -35.45
C LEU A 63 -0.63 9.80 -36.65
N GLU A 64 -0.81 10.49 -37.78
CA GLU A 64 -0.08 10.19 -39.01
C GLU A 64 1.35 10.79 -39.00
N PRO A 65 2.33 10.12 -39.64
CA PRO A 65 3.66 10.68 -39.80
C PRO A 65 3.62 12.04 -40.52
N ALA A 66 4.38 13.00 -40.00
CA ALA A 66 4.51 14.35 -40.59
C ALA A 66 3.22 15.20 -40.63
N ALA A 67 2.17 14.81 -39.91
CA ALA A 67 0.85 15.44 -40.01
C ALA A 67 0.71 16.77 -39.24
N PHE A 68 1.70 17.15 -38.43
CA PHE A 68 1.58 18.31 -37.55
C PHE A 68 2.78 19.25 -37.69
N LEU A 69 2.56 20.52 -37.34
CA LEU A 69 3.59 21.52 -37.13
C LEU A 69 3.64 21.87 -35.64
N LEU A 70 4.83 21.82 -35.05
CA LEU A 70 5.12 22.40 -33.74
C LEU A 70 6.05 23.59 -33.97
N GLU A 71 5.60 24.79 -33.57
CA GLU A 71 6.34 26.05 -33.82
C GLU A 71 6.74 26.22 -35.30
N GLY A 72 5.84 25.84 -36.21
CA GLY A 72 6.06 25.91 -37.66
C GLY A 72 6.99 24.83 -38.23
N ARG A 73 7.45 23.87 -37.42
CA ARG A 73 8.30 22.75 -37.86
C ARG A 73 7.50 21.46 -37.95
N VAL A 74 7.67 20.72 -39.03
CA VAL A 74 7.01 19.41 -39.23
C VAL A 74 7.43 18.42 -38.15
N VAL A 75 6.44 17.86 -37.45
CA VAL A 75 6.59 16.82 -36.41
C VAL A 75 5.63 15.67 -36.68
N THR A 76 5.94 14.51 -36.09
CA THR A 76 4.99 13.40 -35.94
C THR A 76 4.54 13.34 -34.50
N LEU A 77 3.24 13.49 -34.24
CA LEU A 77 2.73 13.27 -32.90
C LEU A 77 2.67 11.78 -32.60
N VAL A 78 3.12 11.41 -31.40
CA VAL A 78 3.05 10.04 -30.89
C VAL A 78 2.29 10.02 -29.57
N ARG A 79 1.70 8.86 -29.24
CA ARG A 79 1.03 8.69 -27.95
C ARG A 79 1.99 8.98 -26.79
N PRO A 80 1.62 9.82 -25.81
CA PRO A 80 2.45 10.05 -24.64
C PRO A 80 2.65 8.75 -23.86
N ALA A 81 3.88 8.55 -23.36
CA ALA A 81 4.16 7.44 -22.46
C ALA A 81 3.29 7.59 -21.20
N ALA A 82 2.65 6.51 -20.76
CA ALA A 82 1.87 6.55 -19.53
C ALA A 82 2.79 6.95 -18.37
N ALA A 83 2.43 8.01 -17.65
CA ALA A 83 3.15 8.40 -16.43
C ALA A 83 3.17 7.19 -15.48
N PRO A 84 4.33 6.83 -14.90
CA PRO A 84 4.39 5.74 -13.94
C PRO A 84 3.43 6.04 -12.79
N ARG A 85 2.41 5.19 -12.64
CA ARG A 85 1.48 5.30 -11.52
C ARG A 85 2.30 5.10 -10.25
N ALA A 86 2.23 6.04 -9.31
CA ALA A 86 2.93 5.92 -8.05
C ALA A 86 2.65 4.54 -7.43
N PRO A 87 3.66 3.86 -6.87
CA PRO A 87 3.46 2.56 -6.26
C PRO A 87 2.34 2.67 -5.23
N ARG A 88 1.30 1.84 -5.37
CA ARG A 88 0.23 1.78 -4.37
C ARG A 88 0.87 1.32 -3.07
N ARG A 89 0.61 2.02 -1.97
CA ARG A 89 1.08 1.58 -0.64
C ARG A 89 0.06 0.63 -0.02
N SER A 90 0.52 -0.37 0.72
CA SER A 90 -0.32 -1.21 1.57
C SER A 90 -0.81 -0.43 2.81
N ALA A 91 -1.68 -1.04 3.60
CA ALA A 91 -2.11 -0.47 4.88
C ALA A 91 -0.94 -0.35 5.90
N SER A 92 0.11 -1.17 5.79
CA SER A 92 1.34 -1.07 6.59
C SER A 92 2.31 0.00 6.08
N GLY A 93 2.04 0.60 4.91
CA GLY A 93 2.87 1.64 4.30
C GLY A 93 3.97 1.12 3.36
N SER A 94 4.10 -0.20 3.21
CA SER A 94 5.00 -0.84 2.24
C SER A 94 4.52 -0.65 0.79
N VAL A 95 5.40 -0.88 -0.20
CA VAL A 95 5.02 -0.85 -1.61
C VAL A 95 4.21 -2.11 -1.94
N ALA A 96 2.92 -1.94 -2.27
CA ALA A 96 2.07 -3.05 -2.65
C ALA A 96 2.53 -3.64 -3.99
N VAL A 97 2.78 -4.94 -3.99
CA VAL A 97 3.14 -5.70 -5.19
C VAL A 97 1.86 -6.28 -5.79
N GLU A 98 1.40 -5.74 -6.92
CA GLU A 98 0.30 -6.34 -7.69
C GLU A 98 0.83 -7.55 -8.50
N GLY A 99 0.15 -8.70 -8.42
CA GLY A 99 0.48 -9.89 -9.23
C GLY A 99 1.42 -10.93 -8.59
N LEU A 100 1.31 -11.15 -7.27
CA LEU A 100 2.10 -12.14 -6.55
C LEU A 100 1.99 -13.55 -7.18
N ARG A 101 3.11 -14.07 -7.71
CA ARG A 101 3.40 -15.50 -7.58
C ARG A 101 3.67 -15.71 -6.09
N ALA A 102 2.76 -16.39 -5.39
CA ALA A 102 2.97 -16.76 -4.01
C ALA A 102 4.37 -17.39 -3.87
N ARG A 103 5.25 -16.77 -3.08
CA ARG A 103 6.44 -17.47 -2.60
C ARG A 103 5.94 -18.73 -1.90
N VAL A 104 6.73 -19.82 -1.96
CA VAL A 104 6.44 -21.02 -1.15
C VAL A 104 6.24 -20.52 0.29
N ALA A 105 5.11 -20.87 0.91
CA ALA A 105 4.78 -20.41 2.24
C ALA A 105 6.00 -20.67 3.14
N ARG A 106 6.51 -19.62 3.78
CA ARG A 106 7.55 -19.82 4.79
C ARG A 106 6.92 -20.65 5.89
N GLU A 107 7.69 -21.55 6.46
CA GLU A 107 7.19 -22.34 7.58
C GLU A 107 7.02 -21.51 8.86
N SER A 108 7.53 -20.27 8.87
CA SER A 108 7.47 -19.32 9.97
C SER A 108 6.06 -18.80 10.24
N ARG A 109 5.74 -18.54 11.52
CA ARG A 109 4.41 -18.14 11.98
C ARG A 109 4.48 -16.99 12.98
N ILE A 110 3.40 -16.20 13.03
CA ILE A 110 3.14 -15.26 14.12
C ILE A 110 1.91 -15.76 14.88
N TYR A 111 2.03 -15.94 16.19
CA TYR A 111 0.88 -16.14 17.06
C TYR A 111 0.52 -14.84 17.78
N VAL A 112 -0.77 -14.60 17.94
CA VAL A 112 -1.32 -13.47 18.70
C VAL A 112 -2.25 -13.99 19.79
N GLU A 113 -2.37 -13.26 20.90
CA GLU A 113 -3.13 -13.74 22.06
C GLU A 113 -4.63 -13.89 21.77
N GLY A 114 -5.24 -12.88 21.12
CA GLY A 114 -6.68 -12.81 20.89
C GLY A 114 -7.10 -12.78 19.43
N VAL A 115 -8.39 -13.07 19.20
CA VAL A 115 -9.03 -12.95 17.87
C VAL A 115 -9.10 -11.50 17.39
N HIS A 116 -9.13 -10.52 18.29
CA HIS A 116 -9.11 -9.10 17.93
C HIS A 116 -7.74 -8.68 17.41
N ASP A 117 -6.67 -9.14 18.04
CA ASP A 117 -5.29 -8.97 17.60
C ASP A 117 -5.09 -9.53 16.20
N ALA A 118 -5.55 -10.76 15.98
CA ALA A 118 -5.46 -11.41 14.68
C ALA A 118 -6.18 -10.59 13.61
N ALA A 119 -7.37 -10.10 13.92
CA ALA A 119 -8.16 -9.28 13.00
C ALA A 119 -7.48 -7.92 12.70
N LEU A 120 -6.84 -7.29 13.69
CA LEU A 120 -6.12 -6.04 13.50
C LEU A 120 -4.84 -6.25 12.68
N VAL A 121 -4.08 -7.29 13.00
CA VAL A 121 -2.85 -7.66 12.29
C VAL A 121 -3.16 -7.96 10.82
N GLU A 122 -4.18 -8.78 10.57
CA GLU A 122 -4.65 -9.12 9.23
C GLU A 122 -5.08 -7.87 8.44
N LYS A 123 -5.77 -6.93 9.11
CA LYS A 123 -6.24 -5.71 8.46
C LYS A 123 -5.10 -4.79 8.00
N VAL A 124 -4.06 -4.63 8.82
CA VAL A 124 -3.00 -3.65 8.55
C VAL A 124 -1.80 -4.27 7.84
N TRP A 125 -1.38 -5.48 8.22
CA TRP A 125 -0.18 -6.15 7.71
C TRP A 125 -0.47 -7.43 6.90
N GLY A 126 -1.73 -7.88 6.81
CA GLY A 126 -2.05 -9.16 6.14
C GLY A 126 -1.56 -9.22 4.68
N HIS A 127 -1.53 -8.10 3.96
CA HIS A 127 -0.94 -8.04 2.61
C HIS A 127 0.55 -8.42 2.63
N ASP A 128 1.33 -7.76 3.47
CA ASP A 128 2.77 -7.96 3.62
C ASP A 128 3.11 -9.36 4.08
N LEU A 129 2.37 -9.87 5.07
CA LEU A 129 2.56 -11.21 5.59
C LEU A 129 2.29 -12.27 4.52
N ARG A 130 1.27 -12.07 3.66
CA ARG A 130 1.02 -12.97 2.53
C ARG A 130 2.09 -12.87 1.44
N VAL A 131 2.67 -11.69 1.21
CA VAL A 131 3.84 -11.53 0.30
C VAL A 131 5.03 -12.35 0.80
N GLU A 132 5.26 -12.33 2.11
CA GLU A 132 6.36 -13.04 2.74
C GLU A 132 6.04 -14.50 3.08
N GLY A 133 4.81 -14.95 2.86
CA GLY A 133 4.36 -16.32 3.12
C GLY A 133 4.28 -16.66 4.61
N VAL A 134 4.04 -15.67 5.47
CA VAL A 134 3.90 -15.81 6.93
C VAL A 134 2.43 -15.93 7.29
N VAL A 135 2.10 -16.88 8.16
CA VAL A 135 0.74 -17.11 8.67
C VAL A 135 0.58 -16.53 10.06
N VAL A 136 -0.59 -15.93 10.34
CA VAL A 136 -0.99 -15.47 11.67
C VAL A 136 -2.01 -16.42 12.27
N GLU A 137 -1.74 -16.91 13.47
CA GLU A 137 -2.62 -17.79 14.25
C GLU A 137 -2.89 -17.19 15.63
N TYR A 138 -3.95 -17.63 16.31
CA TYR A 138 -4.27 -17.15 17.65
C TYR A 138 -3.99 -18.23 18.70
N LEU A 139 -3.50 -17.82 19.88
CA LEU A 139 -2.90 -18.68 20.91
C LEU A 139 -3.88 -19.21 21.97
N GLU A 140 -5.12 -18.69 22.00
CA GLU A 140 -6.11 -18.95 23.08
C GLU A 140 -5.56 -18.67 24.49
N GLY A 141 -4.60 -17.73 24.58
CA GLY A 141 -3.93 -17.35 25.82
C GLY A 141 -2.47 -17.84 25.91
N VAL A 142 -1.63 -17.05 26.58
CA VAL A 142 -0.18 -17.30 26.64
C VAL A 142 0.19 -18.63 27.34
N ASP A 143 -0.70 -19.20 28.14
CA ASP A 143 -0.46 -20.45 28.87
C ASP A 143 -0.18 -21.64 27.95
N HIS A 144 -0.69 -21.61 26.72
CA HIS A 144 -0.49 -22.65 25.71
C HIS A 144 0.84 -22.52 24.96
N LEU A 145 1.56 -21.41 25.15
CA LEU A 145 2.76 -21.10 24.38
C LEU A 145 3.87 -22.18 24.47
N PRO A 146 4.18 -22.77 25.65
CA PRO A 146 5.19 -23.82 25.71
C PRO A 146 4.87 -25.05 24.86
N GLU A 147 3.61 -25.48 24.85
CA GLU A 147 3.14 -26.64 24.07
C GLU A 147 3.19 -26.35 22.57
N ILE A 148 2.74 -25.15 22.16
CA ILE A 148 2.84 -24.69 20.77
C ILE A 148 4.28 -24.61 20.29
N VAL A 149 5.20 -24.12 21.13
CA VAL A 149 6.63 -24.06 20.78
C VAL A 149 7.21 -25.46 20.59
N GLU A 150 6.82 -26.41 21.44
CA GLU A 150 7.26 -27.81 21.31
C GLU A 150 6.72 -28.46 20.03
N GLU A 151 5.42 -28.30 19.75
CA GLU A 151 4.78 -28.85 18.55
C GLU A 151 5.30 -28.21 17.26
N PHE A 152 5.49 -26.90 17.27
CA PHE A 152 5.95 -26.15 16.11
C PHE A 152 7.41 -26.45 15.76
N GLY A 153 8.25 -26.78 16.75
CA GLY A 153 9.68 -27.02 16.54
C GLY A 153 10.42 -25.87 15.84
N PRO A 154 10.50 -24.66 16.43
CA PRO A 154 11.18 -23.53 15.83
C PRO A 154 12.65 -23.84 15.47
N GLY A 155 13.08 -23.38 14.29
CA GLY A 155 14.42 -23.59 13.76
C GLY A 155 14.89 -22.44 12.85
N PRO A 156 16.07 -22.58 12.23
CA PRO A 156 16.70 -21.53 11.43
C PRO A 156 15.81 -21.02 10.28
N GLU A 157 15.10 -21.94 9.62
CA GLU A 157 14.23 -21.70 8.47
C GLU A 157 12.73 -21.57 8.85
N ARG A 158 12.40 -21.83 10.13
CA ARG A 158 11.04 -21.88 10.67
C ARG A 158 10.97 -21.15 12.01
N ARG A 159 10.76 -19.85 11.98
CA ARG A 159 10.73 -18.99 13.17
C ARG A 159 9.33 -18.79 13.71
N LEU A 160 9.25 -18.59 15.02
CA LEU A 160 8.01 -18.33 15.72
C LEU A 160 8.03 -16.94 16.35
N GLY A 161 7.18 -16.05 15.83
CA GLY A 161 6.87 -14.78 16.45
C GLY A 161 5.64 -14.90 17.34
N VAL A 162 5.62 -14.21 18.48
CA VAL A 162 4.47 -14.17 19.39
C VAL A 162 4.22 -12.75 19.86
N LEU A 163 2.99 -12.26 19.66
CA LEU A 163 2.49 -10.99 20.19
C LEU A 163 1.55 -11.28 21.36
N VAL A 164 1.86 -10.70 22.52
CA VAL A 164 1.09 -10.88 23.77
C VAL A 164 0.58 -9.53 24.28
N ASP A 165 -0.62 -9.50 24.83
CA ASP A 165 -1.18 -8.32 25.46
C ASP A 165 -0.52 -8.11 26.84
N HIS A 166 -0.41 -6.86 27.28
CA HIS A 166 0.02 -6.51 28.63
C HIS A 166 1.34 -7.18 29.09
N LEU A 167 2.31 -7.36 28.18
CA LEU A 167 3.59 -7.98 28.52
C LEU A 167 4.45 -7.02 29.36
N VAL A 168 4.44 -7.20 30.68
CA VAL A 168 5.15 -6.35 31.66
C VAL A 168 6.11 -7.19 32.50
N ALA A 169 7.27 -6.62 32.84
CA ALA A 169 8.28 -7.32 33.65
C ALA A 169 7.70 -7.84 34.98
N GLY A 170 7.91 -9.13 35.26
CA GLY A 170 7.44 -9.80 36.47
C GLY A 170 5.99 -10.29 36.41
N SER A 171 5.32 -10.14 35.26
CA SER A 171 4.00 -10.70 35.02
C SER A 171 4.05 -12.21 34.79
N LYS A 172 2.89 -12.87 34.68
CA LYS A 172 2.82 -14.30 34.37
C LYS A 172 3.32 -14.57 32.94
N GLU A 173 2.90 -13.70 32.03
CA GLU A 173 3.22 -13.67 30.61
C GLU A 173 4.73 -13.55 30.41
N SER A 174 5.42 -12.66 31.15
CA SER A 174 6.88 -12.52 31.04
C SER A 174 7.61 -13.80 31.46
N ARG A 175 7.16 -14.48 32.52
CA ARG A 175 7.75 -15.76 32.95
C ARG A 175 7.56 -16.88 31.93
N ILE A 176 6.42 -16.88 31.22
CA ILE A 176 6.17 -17.88 30.17
C ILE A 176 7.03 -17.58 28.94
N ALA A 177 7.15 -16.30 28.55
CA ALA A 177 8.04 -15.87 27.49
C ALA A 177 9.50 -16.30 27.74
N ASP A 178 10.00 -16.11 28.95
CA ASP A 178 11.36 -16.50 29.34
C ASP A 178 11.60 -18.01 29.22
N ARG A 179 10.57 -18.83 29.47
CA ARG A 179 10.67 -20.30 29.38
C ARG A 179 10.80 -20.83 27.96
N VAL A 180 10.27 -20.10 26.97
CA VAL A 180 10.28 -20.51 25.56
C VAL A 180 11.34 -19.78 24.73
N ALA A 181 12.10 -18.90 25.39
CA ALA A 181 13.11 -18.07 24.72
C ALA A 181 14.16 -18.94 24.02
N SER A 182 14.37 -18.66 22.74
CA SER A 182 15.39 -19.30 21.91
C SER A 182 15.77 -18.37 20.75
N PRO A 183 16.85 -18.64 20.01
CA PRO A 183 17.19 -17.88 18.80
C PRO A 183 16.11 -17.88 17.72
N TYR A 184 15.15 -18.80 17.80
CA TYR A 184 14.10 -19.02 16.79
C TYR A 184 12.69 -18.67 17.31
N VAL A 185 12.57 -18.20 18.55
CA VAL A 185 11.31 -17.74 19.17
C VAL A 185 11.47 -16.31 19.65
N LEU A 186 10.64 -15.41 19.14
CA LEU A 186 10.56 -14.02 19.61
C LEU A 186 9.19 -13.76 20.22
N VAL A 187 9.17 -13.47 21.52
CA VAL A 187 7.96 -13.01 22.22
C VAL A 187 8.09 -11.52 22.45
N VAL A 188 7.12 -10.76 21.95
CA VAL A 188 6.96 -9.33 22.26
C VAL A 188 5.54 -9.07 22.74
N GLY A 189 5.33 -7.89 23.29
CA GLY A 189 3.98 -7.47 23.64
C GLY A 189 3.85 -5.96 23.65
N HIS A 190 2.64 -5.52 23.95
CA HIS A 190 2.30 -4.11 24.06
C HIS A 190 1.78 -3.77 25.47
N PRO A 191 1.89 -2.50 25.91
CA PRO A 191 1.52 -2.12 27.28
C PRO A 191 0.00 -2.02 27.50
N PHE A 192 -0.81 -2.16 26.45
CA PHE A 192 -2.25 -2.03 26.53
C PHE A 192 -2.91 -3.16 27.31
N VAL A 193 -4.03 -2.83 27.95
CA VAL A 193 -4.87 -3.83 28.63
C VAL A 193 -5.57 -4.74 27.63
N ASP A 194 -5.87 -4.20 26.45
CA ASP A 194 -6.52 -4.88 25.33
C ASP A 194 -6.14 -4.15 24.04
N VAL A 195 -6.02 -4.89 22.94
CA VAL A 195 -5.68 -4.37 21.61
C VAL A 195 -6.58 -3.22 21.12
N TRP A 196 -7.80 -3.07 21.65
CA TRP A 196 -8.65 -1.90 21.35
C TRP A 196 -7.89 -0.59 21.59
N GLN A 197 -7.12 -0.50 22.69
CA GLN A 197 -6.38 0.72 23.03
C GLN A 197 -5.25 1.05 22.06
N ALA A 198 -4.83 0.08 21.24
CA ALA A 198 -3.81 0.33 20.24
C ALA A 198 -4.33 1.17 19.06
N VAL A 199 -5.64 1.36 18.93
CA VAL A 199 -6.23 2.31 17.96
C VAL A 199 -6.22 3.72 18.56
N LYS A 200 -5.68 4.68 17.81
CA LYS A 200 -5.58 6.08 18.27
C LYS A 200 -6.97 6.65 18.60
N PRO A 201 -7.14 7.34 19.74
CA PRO A 201 -8.38 8.01 20.10
C PRO A 201 -8.94 8.94 19.01
N SER A 202 -8.06 9.65 18.28
CA SER A 202 -8.43 10.56 17.20
C SER A 202 -9.14 9.86 16.04
N VAL A 203 -8.81 8.60 15.76
CA VAL A 203 -9.43 7.78 14.71
C VAL A 203 -10.89 7.46 15.05
N LEU A 204 -11.18 7.33 16.35
CA LEU A 204 -12.52 7.07 16.88
C LEU A 204 -13.29 8.35 17.20
N GLY A 205 -12.68 9.53 17.07
CA GLY A 205 -13.26 10.80 17.46
C GLY A 205 -13.46 10.96 18.97
N ILE A 206 -12.67 10.24 19.78
CA ILE A 206 -12.70 10.34 21.25
C ILE A 206 -11.46 11.08 21.75
N GLY A 207 -11.57 11.79 22.88
CA GLY A 207 -10.44 12.54 23.44
C GLY A 207 -9.32 11.66 24.00
N ALA A 208 -9.70 10.54 24.61
CA ALA A 208 -8.81 9.50 25.11
C ALA A 208 -9.59 8.21 25.37
N TRP A 209 -8.91 7.07 25.46
CA TRP A 209 -9.51 5.84 25.96
C TRP A 209 -9.96 6.02 27.43
N PRO A 210 -11.19 5.61 27.79
CA PRO A 210 -11.67 5.73 29.16
C PRO A 210 -10.88 4.81 30.10
N ARG A 211 -10.71 5.25 31.35
CA ARG A 211 -10.13 4.43 32.40
C ARG A 211 -11.20 3.53 32.99
N VAL A 212 -11.02 2.22 32.87
CA VAL A 212 -11.92 1.23 33.46
C VAL A 212 -11.42 0.84 34.86
N PRO A 213 -12.26 0.91 35.91
CA PRO A 213 -11.88 0.48 37.25
C PRO A 213 -11.49 -1.01 37.29
N ARG A 214 -10.56 -1.36 38.19
CA ARG A 214 -10.20 -2.77 38.42
C ARG A 214 -11.42 -3.57 38.87
N GLY A 215 -11.50 -4.83 38.42
CA GLY A 215 -12.62 -5.73 38.72
C GLY A 215 -13.82 -5.60 37.80
N VAL A 216 -13.84 -4.58 36.91
CA VAL A 216 -14.82 -4.47 35.83
C VAL A 216 -14.21 -5.10 34.57
N PRO A 217 -14.93 -5.99 33.86
CA PRO A 217 -14.53 -6.46 32.54
C PRO A 217 -14.21 -5.27 31.62
N TRP A 218 -12.99 -5.25 31.09
CA TRP A 218 -12.43 -4.03 30.50
C TRP A 218 -13.24 -3.55 29.28
N LYS A 219 -13.61 -4.47 28.37
CA LYS A 219 -14.35 -4.14 27.14
C LYS A 219 -15.72 -3.53 27.45
N GLU A 220 -16.45 -4.13 28.38
CA GLU A 220 -17.76 -3.68 28.85
C GLU A 220 -17.66 -2.32 29.55
N GLY A 221 -16.62 -2.13 30.37
CA GLY A 221 -16.35 -0.84 31.01
C GLY A 221 -16.07 0.27 30.01
N VAL A 222 -15.33 -0.02 28.93
CA VAL A 222 -15.06 0.93 27.85
C VAL A 222 -16.33 1.29 27.10
N ILE A 223 -17.13 0.29 26.69
CA ILE A 223 -18.41 0.48 25.99
C ILE A 223 -19.32 1.39 26.81
N ALA A 224 -19.49 1.09 28.10
CA ALA A 224 -20.32 1.89 29.00
C ALA A 224 -19.80 3.32 29.16
N ALA A 225 -18.49 3.51 29.34
CA ALA A 225 -17.88 4.83 29.50
C ALA A 225 -17.96 5.70 28.23
N LEU A 226 -17.94 5.08 27.05
CA LEU A 226 -18.15 5.76 25.77
C LEU A 226 -19.63 5.98 25.42
N GLY A 227 -20.55 5.49 26.26
CA GLY A 227 -21.99 5.59 26.03
C GLY A 227 -22.45 4.80 24.81
N TRP A 228 -21.75 3.72 24.45
CA TRP A 228 -22.14 2.85 23.34
C TRP A 228 -23.15 1.81 23.79
N ASP A 229 -24.22 1.64 23.02
CA ASP A 229 -25.19 0.56 23.20
C ASP A 229 -24.87 -0.59 22.23
N LEU A 230 -23.73 -1.26 22.47
CA LEU A 230 -23.15 -2.28 21.60
C LEU A 230 -22.62 -3.46 22.41
N ALA A 231 -22.76 -4.67 21.88
CA ALA A 231 -22.02 -5.83 22.40
C ALA A 231 -20.51 -5.69 22.09
N PRO A 232 -19.61 -6.35 22.85
CA PRO A 232 -18.16 -6.29 22.61
C PRO A 232 -17.75 -6.61 21.17
N ALA A 233 -18.37 -7.60 20.53
CA ALA A 233 -18.09 -7.94 19.14
C ALA A 233 -18.46 -6.78 18.18
N ASP A 234 -19.57 -6.08 18.44
CA ASP A 234 -20.05 -4.99 17.60
C ASP A 234 -19.22 -3.72 17.79
N ALA A 235 -18.83 -3.45 19.04
CA ALA A 235 -17.87 -2.41 19.37
C ALA A 235 -16.52 -2.67 18.70
N TRP A 236 -16.03 -3.91 18.69
CA TRP A 236 -14.81 -4.24 17.98
C TRP A 236 -14.95 -4.05 16.47
N ARG A 237 -16.04 -4.51 15.85
CA ARG A 237 -16.31 -4.26 14.42
C ARG A 237 -16.30 -2.77 14.09
N ARG A 238 -16.87 -1.93 14.96
CA ARG A 238 -16.84 -0.47 14.84
C ARG A 238 -15.41 0.09 14.92
N ILE A 239 -14.64 -0.32 15.93
CA ILE A 239 -13.25 0.15 16.14
C ILE A 239 -12.35 -0.29 14.99
N LEU A 240 -12.36 -1.58 14.65
CA LEU A 240 -11.59 -2.12 13.54
C LEU A 240 -12.00 -1.45 12.23
N GLY A 241 -13.29 -1.17 12.04
CA GLY A 241 -13.84 -0.47 10.88
C GLY A 241 -13.23 0.92 10.64
N SER A 242 -12.87 1.65 11.69
CA SER A 242 -12.23 2.98 11.57
C SER A 242 -10.74 2.95 11.23
N VAL A 243 -10.06 1.82 11.46
CA VAL A 243 -8.64 1.68 11.09
C VAL A 243 -8.53 1.55 9.57
N THR A 244 -7.63 2.31 8.96
CA THR A 244 -7.36 2.28 7.52
C THR A 244 -5.91 1.94 7.22
N THR A 245 -4.98 2.46 8.03
CA THR A 245 -3.54 2.28 7.86
C THR A 245 -2.84 2.15 9.22
N TYR A 246 -1.58 1.74 9.22
CA TYR A 246 -0.73 1.71 10.40
C TYR A 246 -0.66 3.05 11.14
N ALA A 247 -0.85 4.18 10.43
CA ALA A 247 -0.83 5.51 11.03
C ALA A 247 -1.98 5.75 12.02
N ASP A 248 -3.04 4.94 11.96
CA ASP A 248 -4.18 4.96 12.88
C ASP A 248 -3.89 4.25 14.20
N LEU A 249 -2.73 3.62 14.34
CA LEU A 249 -2.34 2.83 15.51
C LEU A 249 -1.27 3.54 16.36
N GLU A 250 -1.26 3.20 17.64
CA GLU A 250 -0.27 3.70 18.59
C GLU A 250 1.10 3.05 18.37
N PRO A 251 2.22 3.81 18.43
CA PRO A 251 3.57 3.31 18.22
C PRO A 251 3.95 2.12 19.11
N GLU A 252 3.39 2.06 20.31
CA GLU A 252 3.60 0.99 21.29
C GLU A 252 3.09 -0.37 20.82
N LEU A 253 2.18 -0.42 19.83
CA LEU A 253 1.84 -1.66 19.10
C LEU A 253 2.69 -1.82 17.83
N LEU A 254 2.89 -0.74 17.07
CA LEU A 254 3.61 -0.78 15.79
C LEU A 254 5.01 -1.37 15.94
N GLY A 255 5.79 -0.87 16.91
CA GLY A 255 7.17 -1.32 17.11
C GLY A 255 7.29 -2.83 17.40
N PRO A 256 6.54 -3.40 18.35
CA PRO A 256 6.48 -4.85 18.54
C PRO A 256 6.12 -5.64 17.29
N VAL A 257 5.08 -5.23 16.54
CA VAL A 257 4.64 -5.94 15.33
C VAL A 257 5.71 -5.89 14.23
N GLU A 258 6.33 -4.74 13.99
CA GLU A 258 7.42 -4.60 13.01
C GLU A 258 8.60 -5.51 13.38
N ARG A 259 9.01 -5.53 14.66
CA ARG A 259 10.06 -6.45 15.14
C ARG A 259 9.72 -7.92 14.92
N LEU A 260 8.45 -8.31 15.08
CA LEU A 260 8.01 -9.68 14.82
C LEU A 260 8.10 -10.02 13.34
N ILE A 261 7.62 -9.13 12.48
CA ILE A 261 7.68 -9.31 11.03
C ILE A 261 9.13 -9.47 10.60
N ASP A 262 9.99 -8.52 10.97
CA ASP A 262 11.42 -8.59 10.66
C ASP A 262 12.04 -9.92 11.12
N PHE A 263 11.73 -10.34 12.35
CA PHE A 263 12.25 -11.58 12.90
C PHE A 263 11.85 -12.82 12.10
N VAL A 264 10.61 -12.91 11.62
CA VAL A 264 10.12 -14.08 10.87
C VAL A 264 10.38 -13.99 9.35
N THR A 265 10.72 -12.81 8.83
CA THR A 265 10.94 -12.60 7.39
C THR A 265 12.41 -12.38 6.99
N VAL A 266 13.28 -11.94 7.89
CA VAL A 266 14.70 -11.72 7.56
C VAL A 266 15.51 -13.01 7.80
N PRO A 267 16.17 -13.57 6.76
CA PRO A 267 17.13 -14.65 6.98
C PRO A 267 18.26 -14.14 7.88
N GLN A 268 18.57 -14.85 8.97
CA GLN A 268 19.82 -14.57 9.68
C GLN A 268 20.95 -15.17 8.85
N GLU A 269 21.96 -14.37 8.52
CA GLU A 269 23.22 -14.91 8.00
C GLU A 269 23.88 -15.70 9.13
N ASP A 270 24.18 -16.97 8.87
CA ASP A 270 24.97 -17.80 9.78
C ASP A 270 26.35 -17.13 9.94
N GLY A 271 26.67 -16.72 11.18
CA GLY A 271 27.98 -16.19 11.55
C GLY A 271 29.05 -17.26 11.68
#